data_AF-A0A931WUI3-F1
#
_entry.id   AF-A0A931WUI3-F1
#
_cell.length_a   1.000
_cell.length_b   1.000
_cell.length_c   1.000
_cell.angle_alpha   90.00
_cell.angle_beta   90.00
_cell.angle_gamma   90.00
#
_symmetry.space_group_name_H-M   'P 1'
#
loop_
_entity.id
_entity.type
_entity.pdbx_description
1 polymer ?
#
loop_
_entity_poly.entity_id
_entity_poly.type
_entity_poly.pdbx_seq_one_letter_code
_entity_poly.pdbx_strand_id
1 'polypeptide(L)'
;MNKEGKLIKYETLRGQRNVLDIPPTVRHELHKARQAILVTEGTFKADALATLGIPTINLGGVYGWRGGNEDEGYTALPDWELVSIRGNVFVLAFDSDILLKPTVHQVLARLKGFLEGRGALHVRVLVLP
;
A
#
# COMPACT_ATOMS: atom_id res chain seq x y z
N MET A 1 20.15 -10.89 -6.60
CA MET A 1 20.87 -10.35 -5.42
C MET A 1 20.92 -8.83 -5.52
N ASN A 2 20.81 -8.09 -4.41
CA ASN A 2 20.99 -6.64 -4.42
C ASN A 2 22.48 -6.28 -4.64
N LYS A 3 22.81 -4.99 -4.75
CA LYS A 3 24.21 -4.53 -4.93
C LYS A 3 25.16 -4.95 -3.79
N GLU A 4 24.63 -5.45 -2.68
CA GLU A 4 25.34 -5.87 -1.47
C GLU A 4 25.37 -7.40 -1.32
N GLY A 5 24.97 -8.16 -2.34
CA GLY A 5 24.98 -9.63 -2.31
C GLY A 5 23.84 -10.27 -1.49
N LYS A 6 22.90 -9.47 -0.98
CA LYS A 6 21.73 -9.98 -0.24
C LYS A 6 20.68 -10.53 -1.21
N LEU A 7 20.06 -11.66 -0.85
CA LEU A 7 18.90 -12.18 -1.58
C LEU A 7 17.79 -11.13 -1.62
N ILE A 8 17.34 -10.81 -2.83
CA ILE A 8 16.20 -9.91 -3.02
C ILE A 8 14.95 -10.78 -2.83
N LYS A 9 14.15 -10.47 -1.81
CA LYS A 9 12.93 -11.22 -1.51
C LYS A 9 11.82 -10.95 -2.54
N TYR A 10 11.82 -9.77 -3.16
CA TYR A 10 10.86 -9.34 -4.18
C TYR A 10 11.61 -8.55 -5.28
N GLU A 11 11.74 -9.14 -6.47
CA GLU A 11 12.45 -8.50 -7.59
C GLU A 11 11.52 -7.52 -8.32
N THR A 12 11.87 -6.24 -8.29
CA THR A 12 11.32 -5.22 -9.19
C THR A 12 12.33 -4.94 -10.29
N LEU A 13 11.87 -4.72 -11.53
CA LEU A 13 12.78 -4.39 -12.63
C LEU A 13 13.51 -3.09 -12.31
N ARG A 14 14.83 -3.06 -12.57
CA ARG A 14 15.65 -1.89 -12.30
C ARG A 14 15.13 -0.69 -13.11
N GLY A 15 14.81 0.41 -12.42
CA GLY A 15 14.28 1.62 -13.05
C GLY A 15 12.76 1.62 -13.23
N GLN A 16 12.07 0.58 -12.78
CA GLN A 16 10.61 0.57 -12.76
C GLN A 16 10.10 1.60 -11.74
N ARG A 17 9.10 2.39 -12.16
CA ARG A 17 8.39 3.30 -11.27
C ARG A 17 7.59 2.49 -10.25
N ASN A 18 7.41 3.04 -9.06
CA ASN A 18 6.50 2.45 -8.08
C ASN A 18 5.09 2.35 -8.69
N VAL A 19 4.45 1.21 -8.46
CA VAL A 19 3.07 0.94 -8.86
C VAL A 19 2.32 0.36 -7.66
N LEU A 20 1.01 0.57 -7.62
CA LEU A 20 0.15 -0.17 -6.70
C LEU A 20 -0.01 -1.60 -7.22
N ASP A 21 0.49 -2.56 -6.46
CA ASP A 21 0.31 -3.97 -6.76
C ASP A 21 -1.04 -4.43 -6.19
N ILE A 22 -1.93 -4.90 -7.05
CA ILE A 22 -3.29 -5.30 -6.69
C ILE A 22 -3.49 -6.73 -7.18
N PRO A 23 -3.71 -7.70 -6.27
CA PRO A 23 -3.95 -9.08 -6.65
C PRO A 23 -5.17 -9.18 -7.59
N PRO A 24 -5.05 -9.84 -8.76
CA PRO A 24 -6.11 -9.87 -9.77
C PRO A 24 -7.46 -10.39 -9.27
N THR A 25 -7.43 -11.33 -8.33
CA THR A 25 -8.63 -11.98 -7.76
C THR A 25 -9.52 -11.01 -6.99
N VAL A 26 -8.96 -9.94 -6.40
CA VAL A 26 -9.71 -8.97 -5.59
C VAL A 26 -9.76 -7.57 -6.21
N ARG A 27 -9.14 -7.38 -7.39
CA ARG A 27 -9.06 -6.09 -8.08
C ARG A 27 -10.43 -5.44 -8.31
N HIS A 28 -11.43 -6.24 -8.68
CA HIS A 28 -12.79 -5.75 -8.98
C HIS A 28 -13.52 -5.20 -7.75
N GLU A 29 -13.15 -5.66 -6.55
CA GLU A 29 -13.77 -5.24 -5.29
C GLU A 29 -13.32 -3.84 -4.85
N LEU A 30 -12.16 -3.34 -5.34
CA LEU A 30 -11.66 -2.00 -5.04
C LEU A 30 -12.57 -0.87 -5.56
N HIS A 31 -13.48 -1.17 -6.48
CA HIS A 31 -14.47 -0.22 -7.00
C HIS A 31 -15.82 -0.30 -6.28
N LYS A 32 -16.10 -1.41 -5.59
CA LYS A 32 -17.44 -1.76 -5.08
C LYS A 32 -17.44 -2.02 -3.57
N ALA A 33 -16.44 -1.51 -2.84
CA ALA A 33 -16.07 -2.06 -1.55
C ALA A 33 -17.25 -2.12 -0.56
N ARG A 34 -17.81 -3.32 -0.40
CA ARG A 34 -18.79 -3.67 0.64
C ARG A 34 -18.11 -3.96 1.99
N GLN A 35 -16.78 -4.02 1.97
CA GLN A 35 -15.90 -4.32 3.09
C GLN A 35 -14.66 -3.42 3.04
N ALA A 36 -13.89 -3.38 4.14
CA ALA A 36 -12.69 -2.56 4.21
C ALA A 36 -11.60 -3.02 3.23
N ILE A 37 -10.90 -2.06 2.63
CA ILE A 37 -9.75 -2.27 1.75
C ILE A 37 -8.49 -2.31 2.62
N LEU A 38 -7.74 -3.40 2.57
CA LEU A 38 -6.47 -3.53 3.29
C LEU A 38 -5.32 -3.00 2.44
N VAL A 39 -4.44 -2.23 3.07
CA VAL A 39 -3.18 -1.78 2.47
C VAL A 39 -2.05 -2.43 3.23
N THR A 40 -1.23 -3.22 2.53
CA THR A 40 -0.13 -3.96 3.15
C THR A 40 1.16 -3.76 2.37
N GLU A 41 2.24 -4.29 2.92
CA GLU A 41 3.55 -4.37 2.29
C GLU A 41 4.00 -5.82 2.20
N GLY A 42 4.51 -6.20 1.04
CA GLY A 42 4.98 -7.54 0.76
C GLY A 42 3.91 -8.43 0.15
N THR A 43 4.26 -9.01 -1.00
CA THR A 43 3.36 -9.79 -1.86
C THR A 43 2.74 -10.99 -1.16
N PHE A 44 3.45 -11.69 -0.27
CA PHE A 44 2.87 -12.85 0.44
C PHE A 44 1.68 -12.50 1.35
N LYS A 45 1.70 -11.34 2.01
CA LYS A 45 0.57 -10.87 2.82
C LYS A 45 -0.61 -10.53 1.92
N ALA A 46 -0.33 -9.87 0.80
CA ALA A 46 -1.34 -9.50 -0.18
C ALA A 46 -2.00 -10.73 -0.82
N ASP A 47 -1.22 -11.74 -1.19
CA ASP A 47 -1.72 -13.00 -1.76
C ASP A 47 -2.52 -13.80 -0.74
N ALA A 48 -2.10 -13.83 0.53
CA ALA A 48 -2.85 -14.48 1.60
C ALA A 48 -4.22 -13.81 1.81
N LEU A 49 -4.26 -12.47 1.86
CA LEU A 49 -5.51 -11.71 1.96
C LEU A 49 -6.39 -11.89 0.73
N ALA A 50 -5.78 -11.92 -0.47
CA ALA A 50 -6.49 -12.13 -1.73
C ALA A 50 -7.10 -13.53 -1.82
N THR A 51 -6.44 -14.55 -1.26
CA THR A 51 -6.97 -15.92 -1.15
C THR A 51 -8.23 -15.97 -0.27
N LEU A 52 -8.34 -15.06 0.71
CA LEU A 52 -9.53 -14.89 1.54
C LEU A 52 -10.58 -13.97 0.92
N GLY A 53 -10.37 -13.49 -0.32
CA GLY A 53 -11.27 -12.56 -1.00
C GLY A 53 -11.27 -11.15 -0.41
N ILE A 54 -10.24 -10.78 0.37
CA ILE A 54 -10.16 -9.46 0.99
C ILE A 54 -9.56 -8.45 0.00
N PRO A 55 -10.26 -7.33 -0.32
CA PRO A 55 -9.74 -6.28 -1.18
C PRO A 55 -8.43 -5.74 -0.60
N THR A 56 -7.36 -5.88 -1.37
CA THR A 56 -6.02 -5.61 -0.87
C THR A 56 -5.19 -4.84 -1.89
N ILE A 57 -4.41 -3.88 -1.38
CA ILE A 57 -3.40 -3.12 -2.11
C ILE A 57 -2.05 -3.43 -1.48
N ASN A 58 -1.12 -3.97 -2.27
CA ASN A 58 0.26 -4.19 -1.88
C ASN A 58 1.12 -3.01 -2.32
N LEU A 59 1.92 -2.49 -1.39
CA LEU A 59 2.94 -1.48 -1.69
C LEU A 59 4.32 -2.13 -1.76
N GLY A 60 5.16 -1.61 -2.66
CA GLY A 60 6.61 -1.92 -2.73
C GLY A 60 7.41 -1.33 -1.56
N GLY A 61 6.94 -1.51 -0.33
CA GLY A 61 7.44 -0.89 0.90
C GLY A 61 6.59 0.30 1.37
N VAL A 62 6.85 0.78 2.58
CA VAL A 62 6.09 1.87 3.25
C VAL A 62 6.01 3.15 2.41
N TYR A 63 7.01 3.44 1.59
CA TYR A 63 7.02 4.59 0.68
C TYR A 63 6.42 4.32 -0.70
N GLY A 64 6.00 3.08 -0.97
CA GLY A 64 5.53 2.63 -2.29
C GLY A 64 4.20 3.23 -2.74
N TRP A 65 3.50 4.00 -1.90
CA TRP A 65 2.28 4.73 -2.28
C TRP A 65 2.56 6.05 -3.02
N ARG A 66 3.83 6.45 -3.10
CA ARG A 66 4.30 7.67 -3.78
C ARG A 66 5.45 7.35 -4.74
N GLY A 67 5.59 8.18 -5.78
CA GLY A 67 6.64 8.12 -6.77
C GLY A 67 7.33 9.48 -6.93
N GLY A 68 8.55 9.48 -7.48
CA GLY A 68 9.24 10.71 -7.85
C GLY A 68 8.54 11.40 -9.03
N ASN A 69 8.48 12.73 -9.01
CA ASN A 69 8.09 13.54 -10.17
C ASN A 69 9.33 14.06 -10.92
N GLU A 70 9.12 14.78 -12.02
CA GLU A 70 10.21 15.31 -12.86
C GLU A 70 11.02 16.41 -12.16
N ASP A 71 10.42 17.08 -11.16
CA ASP A 71 11.02 18.17 -10.38
C ASP A 71 11.69 17.69 -9.07
N GLU A 72 12.17 16.44 -9.02
CA GLU A 72 12.81 15.81 -7.85
C GLU A 72 11.93 15.73 -6.57
N GLY A 73 10.65 16.07 -6.67
CA GLY A 73 9.65 15.94 -5.62
C GLY A 73 9.01 14.54 -5.59
N TYR A 74 8.14 14.32 -4.60
CA TYR A 74 7.36 13.08 -4.47
C TYR A 74 5.87 13.39 -4.56
N THR A 75 5.15 12.64 -5.38
CA THR A 75 3.69 12.71 -5.49
C THR A 75 3.04 11.34 -5.28
N ALA A 76 1.77 11.34 -4.91
CA ALA A 76 1.00 10.11 -4.83
C ALA A 76 0.92 9.44 -6.22
N LEU A 77 0.93 8.10 -6.25
CA LEU A 77 0.87 7.38 -7.51
C LEU A 77 -0.44 7.63 -8.28
N PRO A 78 -0.41 7.79 -9.61
CA PRO A 78 -1.63 7.91 -10.43
C PRO A 78 -2.57 6.70 -10.28
N ASP A 79 -2.03 5.54 -9.95
CA ASP A 79 -2.78 4.30 -9.72
C ASP A 79 -3.87 4.44 -8.64
N TRP A 80 -3.74 5.41 -7.73
CA TRP A 80 -4.78 5.71 -6.74
C TRP A 80 -6.10 6.18 -7.37
N GLU A 81 -6.07 6.69 -8.61
CA GLU A 81 -7.29 7.05 -9.36
C GLU A 81 -8.08 5.82 -9.83
N LEU A 82 -7.45 4.64 -9.83
CA LEU A 82 -8.11 3.37 -10.11
C LEU A 82 -8.76 2.75 -8.87
N VAL A 83 -8.59 3.35 -7.68
CA VAL A 83 -9.15 2.85 -6.43
C VAL A 83 -10.32 3.73 -6.02
N SER A 84 -11.46 3.14 -5.67
CA SER A 84 -12.56 3.92 -5.09
C SER A 84 -12.20 4.28 -3.65
N ILE A 85 -11.64 5.48 -3.43
CA ILE A 85 -11.27 5.93 -2.08
C ILE A 85 -12.47 6.52 -1.35
N ARG A 86 -13.26 7.34 -2.05
CA ARG A 86 -14.37 8.09 -1.44
C ARG A 86 -15.45 7.14 -0.93
N GLY A 87 -15.80 7.28 0.35
CA GLY A 87 -16.85 6.49 1.00
C GLY A 87 -16.43 5.09 1.45
N ASN A 88 -15.19 4.69 1.16
CA ASN A 88 -14.67 3.37 1.56
C ASN A 88 -13.82 3.46 2.83
N VAL A 89 -13.73 2.33 3.53
CA VAL A 89 -12.91 2.16 4.73
C VAL A 89 -11.59 1.53 4.34
N PHE A 90 -10.48 2.07 4.85
CA PHE A 90 -9.14 1.54 4.64
C PHE A 90 -8.52 1.05 5.95
N VAL A 91 -7.78 -0.06 5.87
CA VAL A 91 -7.00 -0.61 6.99
C VAL A 91 -5.53 -0.74 6.57
N LEU A 92 -4.65 0.01 7.22
CA LEU A 92 -3.21 -0.05 7.00
C LEU A 92 -2.65 -1.22 7.83
N ALA A 93 -2.37 -2.35 7.18
CA ALA A 93 -1.89 -3.61 7.76
C ALA A 93 -0.40 -3.83 7.43
N PHE A 94 0.44 -3.01 8.06
CA PHE A 94 1.90 -3.03 7.93
C PHE A 94 2.52 -3.96 8.98
N ASP A 95 3.77 -4.37 8.76
CA ASP A 95 4.47 -5.22 9.74
C ASP A 95 4.69 -4.48 11.06
N SER A 96 4.38 -5.11 12.19
CA SER A 96 4.49 -4.49 13.52
C SER A 96 5.94 -4.12 13.84
N ASP A 97 6.90 -4.91 13.38
CA ASP A 97 8.35 -4.65 13.51
C ASP A 97 8.78 -3.34 12.83
N ILE A 98 8.08 -2.96 11.76
CA ILE A 98 8.37 -1.76 10.97
C ILE A 98 7.68 -0.54 11.61
N LEU A 99 6.54 -0.74 12.28
CA LEU A 99 5.85 0.33 13.02
C LEU A 99 6.72 0.94 14.11
N LEU A 100 7.57 0.18 14.82
CA LEU A 100 8.41 0.71 15.89
C LEU A 100 9.41 1.81 15.45
N LYS A 101 9.58 2.03 14.15
CA LYS A 101 10.46 3.08 13.62
C LYS A 101 9.70 4.41 13.49
N PRO A 102 10.18 5.51 14.11
CA PRO A 102 9.53 6.81 14.01
C PRO A 102 9.33 7.30 12.57
N THR A 103 10.25 6.97 11.67
CA THR A 103 10.16 7.31 10.25
C THR A 103 8.98 6.62 9.56
N VAL A 104 8.70 5.37 9.90
CA VAL A 104 7.56 4.60 9.34
C VAL A 104 6.25 5.18 9.83
N HIS A 105 6.15 5.49 11.12
CA HIS A 105 4.98 6.16 11.69
C HIS A 105 4.62 7.44 10.93
N GLN A 106 5.62 8.28 10.60
CA GLN A 106 5.40 9.50 9.83
C GLN A 106 4.85 9.22 8.43
N VAL A 107 5.35 8.16 7.77
CA VAL A 107 4.88 7.80 6.43
C VAL A 107 3.46 7.25 6.46
N LEU A 108 3.14 6.43 7.45
CA LEU A 108 1.78 5.92 7.64
C LEU A 108 0.80 7.02 8.02
N ALA A 109 1.22 7.99 8.85
CA ALA A 109 0.42 9.17 9.14
C ALA A 109 0.14 10.00 7.87
N ARG A 110 1.13 10.13 6.97
CA ARG A 110 0.95 10.80 5.68
C ARG A 110 0.03 10.03 4.74
N LEU A 111 0.18 8.71 4.65
CA LEU A 111 -0.71 7.85 3.85
C LEU A 111 -2.15 7.91 4.38
N LYS A 112 -2.31 7.85 5.70
CA LYS A 112 -3.60 8.02 6.37
C LYS A 112 -4.23 9.36 5.99
N GLY A 113 -3.51 10.47 6.18
CA GLY A 113 -4.00 11.80 5.85
C GLY A 113 -4.33 11.98 4.36
N PHE A 114 -3.57 11.34 3.48
CA PHE A 114 -3.85 11.32 2.04
C PHE A 114 -5.20 10.63 1.72
N LEU A 115 -5.44 9.45 2.30
CA LEU A 115 -6.69 8.70 2.10
C LEU A 115 -7.89 9.46 2.69
N GLU A 116 -7.75 9.98 3.91
CA GLU A 116 -8.78 10.81 4.56
C GLU A 116 -9.07 12.07 3.75
N GLY A 117 -8.03 12.77 3.26
CA GLY A 117 -8.17 13.95 2.42
C GLY A 117 -8.83 13.69 1.06
N ARG A 118 -8.81 12.44 0.58
CA ARG A 118 -9.53 11.99 -0.63
C ARG A 118 -10.93 11.46 -0.36
N GLY A 119 -11.41 11.56 0.88
CA GLY A 119 -12.78 11.23 1.27
C GLY A 119 -12.98 9.77 1.68
N ALA A 120 -11.92 9.07 2.08
CA ALA A 120 -12.08 7.79 2.79
C ALA A 120 -12.97 8.00 4.02
N LEU A 121 -13.92 7.08 4.24
CA LEU A 121 -14.86 7.18 5.35
C LEU A 121 -14.13 7.02 6.69
N HIS A 122 -13.25 6.02 6.77
CA HIS A 122 -12.38 5.77 7.91
C HIS A 122 -11.06 5.16 7.46
N VAL A 123 -9.97 5.53 8.13
CA VAL A 123 -8.66 4.90 7.93
C VAL A 123 -8.12 4.44 9.27
N ARG A 124 -7.90 3.13 9.40
CA ARG A 124 -7.41 2.48 10.63
C ARG A 124 -6.01 1.93 10.40
N VAL A 125 -5.19 1.90 11.45
CA VAL A 125 -3.90 1.20 11.43
C VAL A 125 -4.08 -0.10 12.21
N LEU A 126 -3.76 -1.23 11.60
CA LEU A 126 -3.77 -2.53 12.25
C LEU A 126 -2.38 -2.76 12.86
N VAL A 127 -2.35 -2.94 14.18
CA VAL A 127 -1.15 -3.31 14.93
C VAL A 127 -1.39 -4.72 15.47
N LEU A 128 -0.57 -5.67 15.05
CA LEU A 128 -0.61 -7.03 15.57
C LEU A 128 0.25 -7.12 16.85
N PRO A 129 -0.18 -7.92 17.85
CA PRO A 129 0.53 -8.11 19.11
C PRO A 129 1.87 -8.83 18.94
#